data_AF-A0A2W7AT24-F1
#
_entry.id   AF-A0A2W7AT24-F1
#
_cell.length_a   1.000
_cell.length_b   1.000
_cell.length_c   1.000
_cell.angle_alpha   90.00
_cell.angle_beta   90.00
_cell.angle_gamma   90.00
#
_symmetry.space_group_name_H-M   'P 1'
#
loop_
_entity.id
_entity.type
_entity.pdbx_description
1 polymer ?
#
loop_
_entity_poly.entity_id
_entity_poly.type
_entity_poly.pdbx_seq_one_letter_code
_entity_poly.pdbx_strand_id
1 'polypeptide(L)'
;MGAIAFASAIFTTALPSTVSASDAKAKECQMISNTVVQANFKVANLEKPSEELKFFNLMSQNLKSLALTDARLQILRDVLIAELKDREDLWKKSVPILDKGDPKEIEVLKIRLDLKRKSGRVVAEMFNEYCFGS
;
A
#
# COMPACT_ATOMS: atom_id res chain seq x y z
N MET A 1 -34.13 58.93 23.12
CA MET A 1 -34.96 58.06 22.26
C MET A 1 -34.34 58.09 20.88
N GLY A 2 -33.94 57.05 20.18
CA GLY A 2 -33.88 55.60 20.39
C GLY A 2 -33.25 55.08 19.09
N ALA A 3 -32.28 54.17 19.18
CA ALA A 3 -31.49 53.66 18.06
C ALA A 3 -32.28 52.67 17.20
N ILE A 4 -32.00 52.62 15.89
CA ILE A 4 -32.08 51.38 15.12
C ILE A 4 -30.89 51.36 14.15
N ALA A 5 -29.88 50.58 14.51
CA ALA A 5 -28.85 50.13 13.59
C ALA A 5 -29.45 49.05 12.68
N PHE A 6 -29.47 49.30 11.37
CA PHE A 6 -29.71 48.24 10.40
C PHE A 6 -28.41 47.45 10.25
N ALA A 7 -28.29 46.38 11.04
CA ALA A 7 -27.30 45.35 10.83
C ALA A 7 -27.67 44.61 9.54
N SER A 8 -26.97 44.93 8.45
CA SER A 8 -27.00 44.10 7.24
C SER A 8 -26.38 42.76 7.61
N ALA A 9 -27.23 41.75 7.77
CA ALA A 9 -26.83 40.38 8.01
C ALA A 9 -25.86 39.93 6.92
N ILE A 10 -24.63 39.62 7.31
CA ILE A 10 -23.70 38.84 6.52
C ILE A 10 -24.34 37.45 6.43
N PHE A 11 -25.04 37.18 5.33
CA PHE A 11 -25.45 35.82 5.02
C PHE A 11 -24.16 35.04 4.75
N THR A 12 -23.87 34.16 5.71
CA THR A 12 -22.90 33.09 5.65
C THR A 12 -22.94 32.44 4.28
N THR A 13 -21.89 32.64 3.47
CA THR A 13 -21.52 31.64 2.50
C THR A 13 -21.25 30.38 3.29
N ALA A 14 -22.17 29.43 3.25
CA ALA A 14 -21.89 28.06 3.65
C ALA A 14 -20.61 27.67 2.92
N LEU A 15 -19.56 27.37 3.68
CA LEU A 15 -18.32 26.80 3.14
C LEU A 15 -18.72 25.70 2.16
N PRO A 16 -18.20 25.70 0.93
CA PRO A 16 -18.54 24.66 -0.03
C PRO A 16 -18.16 23.32 0.59
N SER A 17 -19.23 22.57 0.89
CA SER A 17 -19.32 21.14 1.13
C SER A 17 -18.01 20.47 1.51
N THR A 18 -17.92 20.10 2.78
CA THR A 18 -17.24 18.88 3.21
C THR A 18 -17.61 17.74 2.24
N VAL A 19 -16.86 17.55 1.17
CA VAL A 19 -16.43 16.20 0.83
C VAL A 19 -15.76 15.75 2.12
N SER A 20 -16.44 14.89 2.87
CA SER A 20 -16.04 14.66 4.25
C SER A 20 -14.60 14.15 4.23
N ALA A 21 -13.76 14.57 5.17
CA ALA A 21 -12.40 14.01 5.27
C ALA A 21 -12.42 12.45 5.31
N SER A 22 -13.56 11.87 5.72
CA SER A 22 -13.89 10.45 5.63
C SER A 22 -13.98 9.93 4.17
N ASP A 23 -14.60 10.65 3.24
CA ASP A 23 -14.70 10.25 1.83
C ASP A 23 -13.35 10.29 1.12
N ALA A 24 -12.52 11.30 1.44
CA ALA A 24 -11.15 11.40 0.92
C ALA A 24 -10.28 10.24 1.43
N LYS A 25 -10.31 9.96 2.74
CA LYS A 25 -9.60 8.83 3.34
C LYS A 25 -10.06 7.49 2.75
N ALA A 26 -11.37 7.27 2.62
CA ALA A 26 -11.91 6.03 2.06
C ALA A 26 -11.42 5.79 0.62
N LYS A 27 -11.39 6.85 -0.20
CA LYS A 27 -10.89 6.78 -1.58
C LYS A 27 -9.39 6.48 -1.62
N GLU A 28 -8.57 7.13 -0.80
CA GLU A 28 -7.13 6.88 -0.69
C GLU A 28 -6.84 5.45 -0.20
N CYS A 29 -7.59 4.98 0.80
CA CYS A 29 -7.57 3.60 1.25
C CYS A 29 -7.91 2.61 0.13
N GLN A 30 -8.92 2.89 -0.69
CA GLN A 30 -9.26 2.00 -1.80
C GLN A 30 -8.11 1.89 -2.83
N MET A 31 -7.37 2.97 -3.08
CA MET A 31 -6.24 2.97 -4.02
C MET A 31 -5.09 2.07 -3.55
N ILE A 32 -4.78 2.08 -2.25
CA ILE A 32 -3.69 1.27 -1.67
C ILE A 32 -4.14 -0.18 -1.45
N SER A 33 -5.40 -0.42 -1.08
CA SER A 33 -5.96 -1.73 -0.73
C SER A 33 -5.76 -2.78 -1.83
N ASN A 34 -6.05 -2.43 -3.09
CA ASN A 34 -5.85 -3.33 -4.22
C ASN A 34 -4.38 -3.78 -4.34
N THR A 35 -3.44 -2.88 -4.06
CA THR A 35 -2.02 -3.20 -4.09
C THR A 35 -1.62 -4.10 -2.94
N VAL A 36 -2.11 -3.83 -1.73
CA VAL A 36 -1.89 -4.67 -0.56
C VAL A 36 -2.35 -6.10 -0.82
N VAL A 37 -3.56 -6.27 -1.37
CA VAL A 37 -4.12 -7.59 -1.66
C VAL A 37 -3.29 -8.33 -2.70
N GLN A 38 -3.03 -7.68 -3.83
CA GLN A 38 -2.25 -8.31 -4.92
C GLN A 38 -0.83 -8.66 -4.48
N ALA A 39 -0.17 -7.79 -3.72
CA ALA A 39 1.21 -8.02 -3.30
C ALA A 39 1.32 -9.10 -2.22
N ASN A 40 0.45 -9.08 -1.19
CA ASN A 40 0.65 -9.89 0.01
C ASN A 40 0.01 -11.28 -0.05
N PHE A 41 -0.95 -11.48 -0.96
CA PHE A 41 -1.63 -12.76 -1.13
C PHE A 41 -1.24 -13.50 -2.41
N LYS A 42 -0.35 -12.93 -3.23
CA LYS A 42 0.20 -13.60 -4.41
C LYS A 42 0.97 -14.86 -4.02
N VAL A 43 0.70 -15.94 -4.75
CA VAL A 43 1.45 -17.20 -4.66
C VAL A 43 2.77 -17.04 -5.42
N ALA A 44 3.89 -17.36 -4.77
CA ALA A 44 5.21 -17.30 -5.39
C ALA A 44 5.34 -18.34 -6.52
N ASN A 45 5.69 -17.89 -7.72
CA ASN A 45 5.97 -18.77 -8.86
C ASN A 45 7.48 -18.89 -9.12
N LEU A 46 8.07 -20.00 -8.63
CA LEU A 46 9.51 -20.27 -8.77
C LEU A 46 9.95 -20.55 -10.21
N GLU A 47 9.03 -20.92 -11.11
CA GLU A 47 9.34 -21.21 -12.51
C GLU A 47 9.52 -19.92 -13.34
N LYS A 48 9.04 -18.79 -12.81
CA LYS A 48 9.00 -17.52 -13.54
C LYS A 48 9.49 -16.34 -12.69
N PRO A 49 10.73 -16.38 -12.16
CA PRO A 49 11.26 -15.34 -11.29
C PRO A 49 11.31 -13.95 -11.95
N SER A 50 11.45 -13.88 -13.28
CA SER A 50 11.42 -12.62 -14.04
C SER A 50 10.03 -11.96 -14.07
N GLU A 51 8.94 -12.75 -14.08
CA GLU A 51 7.58 -12.22 -13.97
C GLU A 51 7.31 -11.72 -12.55
N GLU A 52 7.83 -12.41 -11.53
CA GLU A 52 7.77 -11.98 -10.12
C GLU A 52 8.47 -10.64 -9.90
N LEU A 53 9.68 -10.47 -10.45
CA LEU A 53 10.42 -9.20 -10.41
C LEU A 53 9.63 -8.04 -11.03
N LYS A 54 9.09 -8.25 -12.23
CA LYS A 54 8.27 -7.24 -12.92
C LYS A 54 7.04 -6.88 -12.10
N PHE A 55 6.39 -7.87 -11.50
CA PHE A 55 5.22 -7.67 -10.65
C PHE A 55 5.53 -6.76 -9.45
N PHE A 56 6.55 -7.09 -8.64
CA PHE A 56 6.87 -6.29 -7.45
C PHE A 56 7.32 -4.86 -7.80
N ASN A 57 8.09 -4.70 -8.88
CA ASN A 57 8.46 -3.38 -9.37
C ASN A 57 7.23 -2.57 -9.82
N LEU A 58 6.32 -3.18 -10.60
CA LEU A 58 5.09 -2.51 -11.04
C LEU A 58 4.23 -2.05 -9.85
N MET A 59 4.02 -2.91 -8.85
CA MET A 59 3.26 -2.54 -7.65
C MET A 59 3.94 -1.39 -6.89
N SER A 60 5.27 -1.41 -6.79
CA SER A 60 6.04 -0.34 -6.12
C SER A 60 5.89 0.99 -6.85
N GLN A 61 5.96 0.99 -8.18
CA GLN A 61 5.77 2.19 -9.01
C GLN A 61 4.33 2.72 -8.91
N ASN A 62 3.33 1.82 -8.94
CA ASN A 62 1.93 2.19 -8.78
C ASN A 62 1.67 2.86 -7.43
N LEU A 63 2.30 2.41 -6.35
CA LEU A 63 2.18 3.08 -5.06
C LEU A 63 2.85 4.44 -5.05
N LYS A 64 4.06 4.55 -5.61
CA LYS A 64 4.81 5.83 -5.66
C LYS A 64 4.07 6.92 -6.42
N SER A 65 3.27 6.56 -7.42
CA SER A 65 2.47 7.52 -8.18
C SER A 65 1.20 7.99 -7.45
N LEU A 66 0.82 7.36 -6.33
CA LEU A 66 -0.32 7.79 -5.53
C LEU A 66 0.02 9.06 -4.75
N ALA A 67 -0.66 10.15 -5.11
CA ALA A 67 -0.73 11.36 -4.31
C ALA A 67 -1.72 11.14 -3.16
N LEU A 68 -1.20 11.06 -1.95
CA LEU A 68 -1.98 10.85 -0.72
C LEU A 68 -1.94 12.13 0.11
N THR A 69 -3.07 12.53 0.67
CA THR A 69 -3.18 13.70 1.54
C THR A 69 -3.08 13.32 3.02
N ASP A 70 -3.41 12.07 3.38
CA ASP A 70 -3.29 11.54 4.74
C ASP A 70 -1.85 11.09 5.06
N ALA A 71 -1.24 11.69 6.10
CA ALA A 71 0.14 11.40 6.50
C ALA A 71 0.37 9.96 6.98
N ARG A 72 -0.63 9.32 7.62
CA ARG A 72 -0.52 7.92 8.04
C ARG A 72 -0.62 6.99 6.84
N LEU A 73 -1.46 7.29 5.86
CA LEU A 73 -1.49 6.56 4.59
C LEU A 73 -0.18 6.69 3.81
N GLN A 74 0.46 7.87 3.83
CA GLN A 74 1.80 8.04 3.24
C GLN A 74 2.82 7.10 3.90
N ILE A 75 2.85 7.03 5.25
CA ILE A 75 3.74 6.10 5.97
C ILE A 75 3.43 4.65 5.61
N LEU A 76 2.15 4.24 5.62
CA LEU A 76 1.75 2.87 5.28
C LEU A 76 2.11 2.51 3.83
N ARG A 77 1.94 3.44 2.89
CA ARG A 77 2.38 3.31 1.49
C ARG A 77 3.89 3.10 1.42
N ASP A 78 4.67 3.90 2.13
CA ASP A 78 6.13 3.85 2.08
C ASP A 78 6.67 2.55 2.69
N VAL A 79 6.06 2.06 3.78
CA VAL A 79 6.33 0.74 4.36
C VAL A 79 6.02 -0.37 3.35
N LEU A 80 4.89 -0.28 2.64
CA LEU A 80 4.52 -1.26 1.63
C LEU A 80 5.50 -1.23 0.43
N ILE A 81 5.91 -0.05 -0.02
CA ILE A 81 6.93 0.12 -1.07
C ILE A 81 8.25 -0.54 -0.65
N ALA A 82 8.67 -0.37 0.61
CA ALA A 82 9.87 -0.99 1.14
C ALA A 82 9.77 -2.52 1.12
N GLU A 83 8.64 -3.09 1.55
CA GLU A 83 8.44 -4.54 1.51
C GLU A 83 8.40 -5.11 0.09
N LEU A 84 7.80 -4.39 -0.87
CA LEU A 84 7.81 -4.79 -2.28
C LEU A 84 9.25 -4.82 -2.83
N LYS A 85 10.06 -3.82 -2.48
CA LYS A 85 11.47 -3.75 -2.89
C LYS A 85 12.30 -4.88 -2.26
N ASP A 86 12.07 -5.18 -0.99
CA ASP A 86 12.73 -6.29 -0.31
C ASP A 86 12.43 -7.64 -0.97
N ARG A 87 11.19 -7.84 -1.42
CA ARG A 87 10.78 -9.04 -2.18
C ARG A 87 11.36 -9.07 -3.57
N GLU A 88 11.39 -7.94 -4.26
CA GLU A 88 12.09 -7.81 -5.55
C GLU A 88 13.56 -8.21 -5.40
N ASP A 89 14.26 -7.71 -4.38
CA ASP A 89 15.66 -8.02 -4.15
C ASP A 89 15.88 -9.49 -3.73
N LEU A 90 14.94 -10.10 -3.01
CA LEU A 90 14.95 -11.55 -2.76
C LEU A 90 14.88 -12.31 -4.10
N TRP A 91 13.95 -11.97 -4.99
CA TRP A 91 13.83 -12.61 -6.30
C TRP A 91 15.07 -12.42 -7.17
N LYS A 92 15.70 -11.24 -7.17
CA LYS A 92 16.97 -11.02 -7.91
C LYS A 92 18.07 -11.98 -7.46
N LYS A 93 18.17 -12.22 -6.15
CA LYS A 93 19.12 -13.17 -5.55
C LYS A 93 18.72 -14.62 -5.80
N SER A 94 17.44 -14.87 -6.08
CA SER A 94 16.88 -16.21 -6.27
C SER A 94 17.12 -16.76 -7.66
N VAL A 95 17.14 -15.91 -8.70
CA VAL A 95 17.40 -16.31 -10.10
C VAL A 95 18.62 -17.23 -10.23
N PRO A 96 19.84 -16.84 -9.78
CA PRO A 96 21.01 -17.70 -9.92
C PRO A 96 20.94 -18.99 -9.10
N ILE A 97 20.15 -19.03 -8.02
CA ILE A 97 19.92 -20.25 -7.22
C ILE A 97 19.03 -21.22 -8.00
N LEU A 98 17.96 -20.70 -8.60
CA LEU A 98 17.03 -21.47 -9.41
C LEU A 98 17.71 -22.02 -10.67
N ASP A 99 18.57 -21.22 -11.32
CA ASP A 99 19.33 -21.62 -12.50
C ASP A 99 20.32 -22.76 -12.20
N LYS A 100 20.92 -22.76 -11.00
CA LYS A 100 21.83 -23.84 -10.55
C LYS A 100 21.08 -25.14 -10.22
N GLY A 101 19.83 -25.03 -9.76
CA GLY A 101 19.01 -26.20 -9.43
C GLY A 101 19.40 -26.95 -8.15
N ASP A 102 20.20 -26.37 -7.24
CA ASP A 102 20.60 -27.03 -6.00
C ASP A 102 19.38 -27.24 -5.08
N PRO A 103 18.98 -28.49 -4.78
CA PRO A 103 17.79 -28.77 -3.97
C PRO A 103 17.82 -28.12 -2.58
N LYS A 104 18.99 -28.05 -1.94
CA LYS A 104 19.14 -27.47 -0.60
C LYS A 104 18.97 -25.95 -0.64
N GLU A 105 19.58 -25.30 -1.63
CA GLU A 105 19.44 -23.85 -1.79
C GLU A 105 18.00 -23.47 -2.17
N ILE A 106 17.33 -24.29 -3.00
CA ILE A 106 15.91 -24.11 -3.35
C ILE A 106 15.01 -24.27 -2.12
N GLU A 107 15.29 -25.23 -1.23
CA GLU A 107 14.53 -25.39 0.02
C GLU A 107 14.67 -24.15 0.93
N VAL A 108 15.90 -23.65 1.11
CA VAL A 108 16.15 -22.41 1.85
C VAL A 108 15.42 -21.22 1.22
N LEU A 109 15.40 -21.14 -0.11
CA LEU A 109 14.67 -20.10 -0.83
C LEU A 109 13.15 -20.16 -0.55
N LYS A 110 12.54 -21.35 -0.60
CA LYS A 110 11.12 -21.53 -0.28
C LYS A 110 10.79 -21.02 1.13
N ILE A 111 11.64 -21.33 2.11
CA ILE A 111 11.48 -20.84 3.49
C ILE A 111 11.54 -19.31 3.55
N ARG A 112 12.53 -18.69 2.88
CA ARG A 112 12.66 -17.22 2.85
C ARG A 112 11.46 -16.53 2.20
N LEU A 113 10.94 -17.10 1.11
CA LEU A 113 9.75 -16.58 0.43
C LEU A 113 8.51 -16.70 1.34
N ASP A 114 8.35 -17.80 2.07
CA ASP A 114 7.24 -17.97 3.03
C ASP A 114 7.33 -16.96 4.19
N LEU A 115 8.53 -16.72 4.73
CA LEU A 115 8.75 -15.71 5.76
C LEU A 115 8.38 -14.31 5.26
N LYS A 116 8.81 -13.93 4.04
CA LYS A 116 8.45 -12.63 3.45
C LYS A 116 6.95 -12.49 3.17
N ARG A 117 6.28 -13.59 2.83
CA ARG A 117 4.81 -13.62 2.72
C ARG A 117 4.14 -13.36 4.07
N LYS A 118 4.61 -14.00 5.14
CA LYS A 118 4.09 -13.79 6.51
C LYS A 118 4.29 -12.34 6.98
N SER A 119 5.48 -11.77 6.80
CA SER A 119 5.74 -10.36 7.15
C SER A 119 4.81 -9.39 6.43
N GLY A 120 4.56 -9.61 5.14
CA GLY A 120 3.65 -8.74 4.41
C GLY A 120 2.17 -8.89 4.77
N ARG A 121 1.75 -10.02 5.36
CA ARG A 121 0.41 -10.14 5.96
C ARG A 121 0.23 -9.18 7.13
N VAL A 122 1.25 -9.05 7.98
CA VAL A 122 1.23 -8.08 9.09
C VAL A 122 1.07 -6.64 8.56
N VAL A 123 1.78 -6.30 7.47
CA VAL A 123 1.61 -4.99 6.81
C VAL A 123 0.20 -4.81 6.25
N ALA A 124 -0.37 -5.85 5.65
CA ALA A 124 -1.74 -5.83 5.14
C ALA A 124 -2.77 -5.66 6.28
N GLU A 125 -2.54 -6.30 7.42
CA GLU A 125 -3.38 -6.17 8.62
C GLU A 125 -3.31 -4.75 9.19
N MET A 126 -2.11 -4.18 9.35
CA MET A 126 -1.94 -2.78 9.78
C MET A 126 -2.67 -1.80 8.85
N PHE A 127 -2.60 -2.05 7.54
CA PHE A 127 -3.31 -1.26 6.55
C PHE A 127 -4.83 -1.39 6.70
N ASN A 128 -5.34 -2.63 6.79
CA ASN A 128 -6.77 -2.89 6.93
C ASN A 128 -7.33 -2.28 8.22
N GLU A 129 -6.61 -2.41 9.33
CA GLU A 129 -6.98 -1.80 10.60
C GLU A 129 -7.11 -0.28 10.47
N TYR A 130 -6.13 0.37 9.84
CA TYR A 130 -6.15 1.82 9.65
C TYR A 130 -7.29 2.31 8.76
N CYS A 131 -7.58 1.56 7.69
CA CYS A 131 -8.51 1.96 6.65
C CYS A 131 -9.96 1.59 6.94
N PHE A 132 -10.19 0.48 7.63
CA PHE A 132 -11.53 -0.10 7.77
C PHE A 132 -11.97 -0.25 9.23
N GLY A 133 -11.04 -0.26 10.20
CA GLY A 133 -11.34 -0.49 11.62
C GLY A 133 -11.88 -1.90 11.85
N SER A 134 -11.10 -2.77 12.49
CA SER A 134 -11.63 -4.09 12.88
C SER A 134 -12.67 -4.00 13.99
#